data_AF-A0ABD5DH78-F1
#
_entry.id   AF-A0ABD5DH78-F1
#
_cell.length_a   1.000
_cell.length_b   1.000
_cell.length_c   1.000
_cell.angle_alpha   90.00
_cell.angle_beta   90.00
_cell.angle_gamma   90.00
#
_symmetry.space_group_name_H-M   'P 1'
#
loop_
_entity.id
_entity.type
_entity.pdbx_description
1 polymer ?
#
loop_
_entity_poly.entity_id
_entity_poly.type
_entity_poly.pdbx_seq_one_letter_code
_entity_poly.pdbx_strand_id
1 'polypeptide(L)' 'MGREAQPPHSRLTPRLEADLPRINFYRFCQLLEKRRPGQPLMGGTSHPADDPVRFYPHPGMGFPASELKAVEYD' A
#
# COMPACT_ATOMS: atom_id res chain seq x y z
N MET A 1 17.30 18.83 -17.53
CA MET A 1 16.81 18.20 -16.29
C MET A 1 16.63 16.72 -16.58
N GLY A 2 17.45 15.87 -15.96
CA GLY A 2 17.46 14.43 -16.22
C GLY A 2 16.16 13.80 -15.75
N ARG A 3 15.50 13.07 -16.64
CA ARG A 3 14.35 12.24 -16.29
C ARG A 3 14.94 11.07 -15.51
N GLU A 4 14.73 11.04 -14.20
CA GLU A 4 15.09 9.85 -13.43
C GLU A 4 14.37 8.64 -14.07
N ALA A 5 15.12 7.57 -14.33
CA ALA A 5 14.54 6.37 -14.89
C ALA A 5 13.45 5.88 -13.93
N GLN A 6 12.21 5.83 -14.42
CA GLN A 6 11.09 5.42 -13.60
C GLN A 6 11.37 3.99 -13.11
N PRO A 7 11.33 3.75 -11.78
CA PRO A 7 11.62 2.43 -11.26
C PRO A 7 10.65 1.41 -11.88
N PRO A 8 11.09 0.16 -12.10
CA PRO A 8 10.26 -0.89 -12.70
C PRO A 8 9.00 -1.20 -11.88
N HIS A 9 8.98 -0.77 -10.61
CA HIS A 9 7.85 -0.90 -9.70
C HIS A 9 7.31 0.47 -9.31
N SER A 10 5.98 0.59 -9.24
CA SER A 10 5.29 1.80 -8.82
C SER A 10 5.60 2.06 -7.33
N ARG A 11 6.29 3.15 -7.01
CA ARG A 11 6.61 3.56 -5.64
C ARG A 11 5.57 4.53 -5.09
N LEU A 12 5.40 4.54 -3.77
CA LEU A 12 4.66 5.59 -3.10
C LEU A 12 5.45 6.90 -3.20
N THR A 13 4.73 8.02 -3.14
CA THR A 13 5.40 9.33 -3.08
C THR A 13 6.10 9.49 -1.72
N PRO A 14 7.26 10.17 -1.63
CA PRO A 14 8.00 10.32 -0.36
C PRO A 14 7.16 10.88 0.79
N ARG A 15 6.23 11.79 0.49
CA ARG A 15 5.29 12.33 1.48
C ARG A 15 4.36 11.25 2.03
N LEU A 16 3.80 10.42 1.16
CA LEU A 16 2.91 9.34 1.54
C LEU A 16 3.62 8.30 2.40
N GLU A 17 4.88 7.99 2.10
CA GLU A 17 5.72 7.08 2.90
C GLU A 17 5.95 7.63 4.32
N ALA A 18 6.31 8.90 4.44
CA ALA A 18 6.52 9.55 5.74
C ALA A 18 5.25 9.61 6.59
N ASP A 19 4.09 9.70 5.94
CA ASP A 19 2.79 9.78 6.59
C ASP A 19 2.14 8.41 6.84
N LEU A 20 2.72 7.28 6.38
CA LEU A 20 2.14 5.93 6.52
C LEU A 20 1.65 5.62 7.95
N PRO A 21 2.43 5.86 9.02
CA PRO A 21 1.98 5.61 10.40
C PRO A 21 0.77 6.44 10.83
N ARG A 22 0.48 7.54 10.13
CA ARG A 22 -0.64 8.44 10.42
C ARG A 22 -1.90 8.10 9.62
N ILE A 23 -1.79 7.16 8.68
CA ILE A 23 -2.87 6.79 7.77
C ILE A 23 -3.64 5.61 8.36
N ASN A 24 -4.97 5.75 8.38
CA ASN A 24 -5.85 4.65 8.69
C ASN A 24 -5.80 3.59 7.57
N PHE A 25 -5.44 2.37 7.94
CA PHE A 25 -5.33 1.19 7.06
C PHE A 25 -6.57 1.00 6.18
N TYR A 26 -7.77 1.01 6.77
CA TYR A 26 -9.00 0.78 6.02
C TYR A 26 -9.31 1.91 5.04
N ARG A 27 -9.02 3.16 5.40
CA ARG A 27 -9.16 4.30 4.47
C ARG A 27 -8.18 4.21 3.31
N PHE A 28 -6.97 3.71 3.56
CA PHE A 28 -5.99 3.46 2.51
C PHE A 28 -6.48 2.37 1.54
N CYS A 29 -7.00 1.25 2.03
CA CYS A 29 -7.60 0.20 1.19
C CYS A 29 -8.73 0.76 0.31
N GLN A 30 -9.66 1.53 0.90
CA GLN A 30 -10.76 2.17 0.15
C GLN A 30 -10.25 3.10 -0.95
N LEU A 31 -9.14 3.80 -0.73
CA LEU A 31 -8.55 4.67 -1.75
C LEU A 31 -7.94 3.85 -2.90
N LEU A 32 -7.28 2.74 -2.59
CA LEU A 32 -6.73 1.82 -3.60
C LEU A 32 -7.83 1.22 -4.47
N GLU A 33 -8.93 0.76 -3.87
CA GLU A 33 -10.09 0.21 -4.59
C GLU A 33 -10.70 1.26 -5.52
N LYS A 34 -10.88 2.50 -5.06
CA LYS A 34 -11.40 3.60 -5.89
C LYS A 34 -10.50 3.95 -7.07
N ARG A 35 -9.19 3.73 -6.95
CA ARG A 35 -8.22 3.97 -8.04
C ARG A 35 -8.26 2.86 -9.09
N ARG A 36 -8.88 1.71 -8.80
CA ARG A 36 -8.95 0.54 -9.67
C ARG A 36 -10.39 0.06 -9.87
N PRO A 37 -11.27 0.89 -10.46
CA PRO A 37 -12.63 0.48 -10.74
C PRO A 37 -12.64 -0.73 -11.68
N GLY A 38 -13.45 -1.74 -11.35
CA GLY A 38 -13.61 -2.95 -12.17
C GLY A 38 -12.61 -4.07 -11.88
N GLN A 39 -11.67 -3.88 -10.96
CA GLN A 39 -10.88 -4.99 -10.40
C GLN A 39 -11.57 -5.56 -9.14
N PRO A 40 -11.26 -6.80 -8.75
CA PRO A 40 -11.68 -7.33 -7.46
C PRO A 40 -11.30 -6.39 -6.30
N LEU A 41 -12.13 -6.38 -5.25
CA LEU A 41 -11.80 -5.67 -4.02
C LEU A 41 -10.55 -6.29 -3.37
N MET A 42 -9.84 -5.50 -2.57
CA MET A 42 -8.65 -5.97 -1.88
C MET A 42 -8.98 -7.19 -1.02
N GLY A 43 -8.23 -8.30 -1.18
CA GLY A 43 -8.48 -9.54 -0.46
C GLY A 43 -9.78 -10.28 -0.84
N GLY A 44 -10.47 -9.87 -1.90
CA GLY A 44 -11.66 -10.57 -2.43
C GLY A 44 -11.33 -11.86 -3.20
N THR A 45 -10.06 -12.08 -3.52
CA THR A 45 -9.55 -13.20 -4.31
C THR A 45 -8.29 -13.77 -3.65
N SER A 46 -8.01 -15.05 -3.89
CA SER A 46 -6.76 -15.67 -3.44
C SER A 46 -5.57 -15.46 -4.40
N HIS A 47 -5.78 -14.75 -5.52
CA HIS A 47 -4.78 -14.59 -6.56
C HIS A 47 -3.93 -13.32 -6.33
N PRO A 48 -2.61 -13.44 -6.07
CA PRO A 48 -1.76 -12.31 -5.71
C PRO A 48 -1.70 -11.16 -6.72
N ALA A 49 -1.92 -11.44 -8.01
CA ALA A 49 -1.83 -10.41 -9.04
C ALA A 49 -2.98 -9.40 -8.99
N ASP A 50 -4.06 -9.73 -8.29
CA ASP A 50 -5.25 -8.87 -8.17
C ASP A 50 -5.03 -7.79 -7.09
N ASP A 51 -4.09 -7.98 -6.16
CA ASP A 51 -3.76 -7.03 -5.11
C ASP A 51 -2.57 -6.13 -5.48
N PRO A 52 -2.77 -4.80 -5.70
CA PRO A 52 -1.67 -3.85 -5.97
C PRO A 52 -0.60 -3.79 -4.88
N VAL A 53 -1.04 -3.96 -3.64
CA VAL A 53 -0.24 -3.78 -2.44
C VAL A 53 -0.48 -5.02 -1.59
N ARG A 54 0.60 -5.71 -1.24
CA ARG A 54 0.55 -6.88 -0.37
C ARG A 54 0.80 -6.41 1.06
N PHE A 55 -0.17 -6.62 1.93
CA PHE A 55 -0.03 -6.31 3.34
C PHE A 55 0.56 -7.49 4.09
N TYR A 56 1.47 -7.20 5.02
CA TYR A 56 2.10 -8.19 5.89
C TYR A 56 1.86 -7.82 7.36
N PRO A 57 1.52 -8.80 8.23
CA PRO A 57 1.37 -8.52 9.65
C PRO A 57 2.71 -8.11 10.27
N HIS A 58 2.74 -6.94 10.90
CA HIS A 58 3.95 -6.49 11.56
C HIS A 58 4.16 -7.24 12.91
N PRO A 59 5.34 -7.85 13.16
CA PRO A 59 5.55 -8.72 14.34
C PRO A 59 5.75 -8.00 15.69
N GLY A 60 5.76 -6.66 15.72
CA GLY A 60 6.02 -5.90 16.96
C GLY A 60 4.77 -5.61 17.79
N MET A 61 4.93 -5.56 19.12
CA MET A 61 3.90 -5.08 20.04
C MET A 61 3.75 -3.55 19.91
N GLY A 62 2.51 -3.05 19.79
CA GLY A 62 2.21 -1.63 20.00
C GLY A 62 1.72 -0.82 18.80
N PHE A 63 1.44 -1.44 17.64
CA PHE A 63 0.70 -0.78 16.57
C PHE A 63 -0.78 -1.18 16.61
N PRO A 64 -1.73 -0.23 16.60
CA PRO A 64 -3.14 -0.55 16.43
C PRO A 64 -3.35 -1.38 15.16
N ALA A 65 -4.29 -2.32 15.20
CA ALA A 65 -4.59 -3.21 14.07
C ALA A 65 -4.99 -2.49 12.76
N SER A 66 -5.21 -1.17 12.82
CA SER A 66 -5.67 -0.32 11.73
C SER A 66 -4.64 0.70 11.25
N GLU A 67 -3.35 0.50 11.54
CA GLU A 67 -2.27 1.42 11.15
C GLU A 67 -1.21 0.76 10.26
N LEU A 68 -0.59 1.57 9.38
CA LEU A 68 0.46 1.14 8.46
C LEU A 68 1.83 1.51 9.01
N LYS A 69 2.70 0.54 9.27
CA LYS A 69 4.02 0.82 9.86
C LYS A 69 5.03 1.38 8.85
N ALA A 70 5.20 0.68 7.73
CA ALA A 70 6.22 0.97 6.74
C ALA A 70 5.82 0.36 5.39
N VAL A 71 6.49 0.80 4.32
CA VAL A 71 6.48 0.15 3.02
C VAL A 71 7.86 -0.42 2.75
N GLU A 72 7.90 -1.60 2.14
CA GLU A 72 9.13 -2.26 1.70
C GLU A 72 9.10 -2.38 0.18
N TYR A 73 10.25 -2.16 -0.46
CA TYR A 73 10.45 -2.31 -1.89
C TYR A 73 11.56 -3.35 -2.11
N ASP A 74 11.29 -4.35 -2.95
CA ASP A 74 12.30 -5.25 -3.51
C ASP A 74 13.14 -4.49 -4.57
#